data_AF-A0A403QMY5-F1
#
_entry.id   AF-A0A403QMY5-F1
#
_cell.length_a   1.000
_cell.length_b   1.000
_cell.length_c   1.000
_cell.angle_alpha   90.00
_cell.angle_beta   90.00
_cell.angle_gamma   90.00
#
_symmetry.space_group_name_H-M   'P 1'
#
loop_
_entity.id
_entity.type
_entity.pdbx_description
1 polymer ?
#
loop_
_entity_poly.entity_id
_entity_poly.type
_entity_poly.pdbx_seq_one_letter_code
_entity_poly.pdbx_strand_id
1 'polypeptide(L)'
;MFSLVQRGQLYADDSGWPVIIYDCDARRVVCRREDGRLRPVSIREFNGRFERLEHDEYRQIKAEMAQEENIKNLRALRGRSG
;
A
#
# COMPACT_ATOMS: atom_id res chain seq x y z
N MET A 1 16.33 11.43 -2.13
CA MET A 1 16.82 11.35 -0.73
C MET A 1 16.86 9.88 -0.34
N PHE A 2 18.00 9.33 0.07
CA PHE A 2 18.11 7.90 0.42
C PHE A 2 17.72 7.74 1.90
N SER A 3 16.46 7.41 2.17
CA SER A 3 16.01 7.01 3.51
C SER A 3 16.37 5.54 3.73
N LEU A 4 16.87 5.19 4.92
CA LEU A 4 17.15 3.79 5.28
C LEU A 4 15.85 2.98 5.24
N VAL A 5 15.72 2.14 4.21
CA VAL A 5 14.58 1.22 4.06
C VAL A 5 14.73 0.09 5.07
N GLN A 6 13.65 -0.18 5.81
CA GLN A 6 13.61 -1.19 6.86
C GLN A 6 12.26 -1.89 6.85
N ARG A 7 12.23 -3.12 7.36
CA ARG A 7 11.01 -3.88 7.57
C ARG A 7 10.02 -3.13 8.47
N GLY A 8 8.74 -3.23 8.15
CA GLY A 8 7.63 -2.61 8.89
C GLY A 8 7.36 -1.16 8.50
N GLN A 9 8.22 -0.54 7.70
CA GLN A 9 8.01 0.81 7.22
C GLN A 9 6.88 0.91 6.20
N LEU A 10 6.23 2.07 6.16
CA LEU A 10 5.04 2.34 5.36
C LEU A 10 5.40 3.21 4.16
N TYR A 11 4.92 2.85 2.98
CA TYR A 11 5.16 3.59 1.74
C TYR A 11 3.87 3.60 0.90
N ALA A 12 3.75 4.54 -0.02
CA ALA A 12 2.82 4.48 -1.14
C ALA A 12 3.60 4.04 -2.38
N ASP A 13 3.01 3.22 -3.23
CA ASP A 13 3.54 3.00 -4.57
C ASP A 13 3.07 4.05 -5.58
N ASP A 14 3.50 3.91 -6.83
CA ASP A 14 3.21 4.84 -7.93
C ASP A 14 1.71 4.97 -8.27
N SER A 15 0.90 4.03 -7.79
CA SER A 15 -0.54 4.02 -7.94
C SER A 15 -1.25 4.59 -6.71
N GLY A 16 -0.49 5.12 -5.73
CA GLY A 16 -1.00 5.64 -4.46
C GLY A 16 -1.43 4.56 -3.46
N TRP A 17 -1.17 3.28 -3.73
CA TRP A 17 -1.59 2.23 -2.80
C TRP A 17 -0.61 2.11 -1.63
N PRO A 18 -1.12 1.98 -0.40
CA PRO A 18 -0.27 1.82 0.76
C PRO A 18 0.34 0.41 0.76
N VAL A 19 1.65 0.36 1.02
CA VAL A 19 2.45 -0.85 1.14
C VAL A 19 3.25 -0.86 2.44
N ILE A 20 3.49 -2.06 2.96
CA ILE A 20 4.39 -2.27 4.10
C ILE A 20 5.65 -2.97 3.59
N ILE A 21 6.82 -2.51 4.00
CA ILE A 21 8.07 -3.22 3.72
C ILE A 21 8.07 -4.53 4.51
N TYR A 22 8.03 -5.65 3.81
CA TYR A 22 8.05 -6.97 4.39
C TYR A 22 9.49 -7.44 4.64
N ASP A 23 10.37 -7.19 3.68
CA ASP A 23 11.80 -7.55 3.73
C ASP A 23 12.62 -6.60 2.84
N CYS A 24 13.92 -6.49 3.09
CA CYS A 24 14.82 -5.69 2.28
C CYS A 24 16.26 -6.22 2.35
N ASP A 25 16.92 -6.28 1.19
CA ASP A 25 18.34 -6.60 1.06
C ASP A 25 19.05 -5.56 0.19
N ALA A 26 20.35 -5.75 -0.04
CA ALA A 26 21.18 -4.80 -0.79
C ALA A 26 20.82 -4.67 -2.28
N ARG A 27 19.90 -5.49 -2.82
CA ARG A 27 19.52 -5.49 -4.24
C ARG A 27 18.03 -5.24 -4.46
N ARG A 28 17.19 -5.62 -3.50
CA ARG A 28 15.73 -5.55 -3.64
C ARG A 28 15.02 -5.21 -2.34
N VAL A 29 13.82 -4.68 -2.51
CA VAL A 29 12.85 -4.44 -1.45
C VAL A 29 11.62 -5.31 -1.73
N VAL A 30 11.12 -6.00 -0.71
CA VAL A 30 9.88 -6.78 -0.81
C VAL A 30 8.80 -6.02 -0.06
N CYS A 31 7.79 -5.55 -0.79
CA CYS A 31 6.65 -4.87 -0.21
C CYS A 31 5.40 -5.77 -0.21
N ARG A 32 4.46 -5.47 0.68
CA ARG A 32 3.18 -6.17 0.80
C ARG A 32 2.06 -5.17 0.85
N ARG A 33 1.04 -5.38 0.03
CA ARG A 33 -0.23 -4.65 0.05
C ARG A 33 -1.25 -5.35 0.95
N GLU A 34 -2.40 -4.72 1.10
CA GLU A 34 -3.60 -5.24 1.75
C GLU A 34 -4.02 -6.64 1.28
N ASP A 35 -3.82 -6.93 -0.01
CA ASP A 35 -4.14 -8.23 -0.61
C ASP A 35 -3.24 -9.39 -0.11
N GLY A 36 -2.28 -9.09 0.77
CA GLY A 36 -1.36 -10.05 1.36
C GLY A 36 -0.27 -10.54 0.42
N ARG A 37 -0.31 -10.18 -0.88
CA ARG A 37 0.67 -10.64 -1.87
C ARG A 37 1.99 -9.87 -1.73
N LEU A 38 3.08 -10.63 -1.73
CA LEU A 38 4.44 -10.08 -1.71
C LEU A 38 4.87 -9.64 -3.10
N ARG A 39 5.48 -8.46 -3.18
CA ARG A 39 5.95 -7.83 -4.42
C ARG A 39 7.42 -7.46 -4.27
N PRO A 40 8.34 -8.24 -4.83
CA PRO A 40 9.74 -7.87 -4.89
C PRO A 40 9.95 -6.81 -5.98
N VAL A 41 10.66 -5.74 -5.64
CA VAL A 41 11.08 -4.67 -6.57
C VAL A 41 12.57 -4.39 -6.40
N SER A 42 13.25 -3.96 -7.46
CA SER A 42 14.64 -3.54 -7.33
C SER A 42 14.75 -2.25 -6.49
N ILE A 43 15.91 -2.01 -5.86
CA ILE A 43 16.14 -0.75 -5.13
C ILE A 43 15.96 0.47 -6.05
N ARG A 44 16.34 0.35 -7.33
CA ARG A 44 16.20 1.44 -8.30
C ARG A 44 14.73 1.78 -8.55
N GLU A 45 13.89 0.77 -8.73
CA GLU A 45 12.45 0.97 -8.87
C GLU A 45 11.83 1.50 -7.58
N PHE A 46 12.23 0.96 -6.43
CA PHE A 46 11.76 1.42 -5.13
C PHE A 46 11.99 2.92 -4.94
N ASN A 47 13.23 3.36 -5.15
CA ASN A 47 13.61 4.76 -4.97
C ASN A 47 12.94 5.74 -5.95
N GLY A 48 12.42 5.25 -7.09
CA GLY A 48 11.80 6.09 -8.11
C GLY A 48 10.27 6.05 -8.13
N ARG A 49 9.66 5.04 -7.50
CA ARG A 49 8.21 4.80 -7.56
C ARG A 49 7.52 4.79 -6.21
N PHE A 50 8.27 4.75 -5.12
CA PHE A 50 7.70 4.67 -3.79
C PHE A 50 7.98 5.92 -2.99
N GLU A 51 6.96 6.39 -2.30
CA GLU A 51 7.01 7.56 -1.43
C GLU A 51 6.78 7.14 0.01
N ARG A 52 7.54 7.74 0.92
CA ARG A 52 7.42 7.40 2.34
C ARG A 52 6.06 7.88 2.85
N LEU A 53 5.34 7.02 3.56
CA LEU A 53 4.15 7.41 4.29
C LEU A 53 4.44 7.50 5.79
N GLU A 54 3.86 8.51 6.41
CA GLU A 54 3.69 8.56 7.86
C GLU A 54 2.50 7.70 8.29
N HIS A 55 2.46 7.35 9.57
CA HIS A 55 1.42 6.48 10.11
C HIS A 55 0.01 7.08 9.96
N ASP A 56 -0.12 8.40 10.07
CA ASP A 56 -1.41 9.08 9.95
C ASP A 56 -1.90 9.09 8.49
N GLU A 57 -1.00 9.32 7.52
CA GLU A 57 -1.32 9.23 6.10
C GLU A 57 -1.74 7.81 5.71
N TYR A 58 -1.02 6.81 6.19
CA TYR A 58 -1.38 5.41 5.99
C TYR A 58 -2.78 5.09 6.55
N ARG A 59 -3.09 5.56 7.76
CA ARG A 59 -4.41 5.36 8.39
C ARG A 59 -5.52 6.04 7.59
N GLN A 60 -5.27 7.26 7.10
CA GLN A 60 -6.23 8.01 6.30
C GLN A 60 -6.57 7.27 5.00
N ILE A 61 -5.55 6.87 4.24
CA ILE A 61 -5.74 6.11 2.98
C ILE A 61 -6.51 4.81 3.25
N LYS A 62 -6.14 4.09 4.32
CA LYS A 62 -6.81 2.85 4.72
C LYS A 62 -8.29 3.06 5.09
N ALA A 63 -8.61 4.16 5.78
CA ALA A 63 -9.98 4.50 6.13
C ALA A 63 -10.81 4.84 4.88
N GLU A 64 -10.26 5.61 3.95
CA GLU A 64 -10.90 5.95 2.68
C GLU A 64 -11.18 4.71 1.84
N MET A 65 -10.21 3.80 1.71
CA MET A 65 -10.40 2.51 1.03
C MET A 65 -11.55 1.70 1.63
N ALA A 66 -11.58 1.56 2.96
CA ALA A 66 -12.65 0.82 3.64
C ALA A 66 -14.02 1.49 3.45
N GLN A 67 -14.08 2.82 3.43
CA GLN A 67 -15.30 3.56 3.15
C GLN A 67 -15.80 3.32 1.72
N GLU A 68 -14.91 3.34 0.72
CA GLU A 68 -15.27 3.03 -0.66
C GLU A 68 -15.80 1.60 -0.84
N GLU A 69 -15.17 0.61 -0.20
CA GLU A 69 -15.62 -0.77 -0.21
C GLU A 69 -17.00 -0.92 0.43
N ASN A 70 -17.23 -0.25 1.55
CA ASN A 70 -18.54 -0.23 2.22
C ASN A 70 -19.63 0.36 1.30
N ILE A 71 -19.35 1.48 0.62
CA ILE A 71 -20.30 2.08 -0.33
C ILE A 71 -20.58 1.14 -1.51
N LYS A 72 -19.56 0.48 -2.06
CA LYS A 72 -19.72 -0.52 -3.14
C LYS A 72 -20.61 -1.69 -2.68
N ASN A 73 -20.39 -2.21 -1.48
CA ASN A 73 -21.20 -3.29 -0.91
C ASN A 73 -22.66 -2.87 -0.70
N LEU A 74 -22.92 -1.68 -0.17
CA LEU A 74 -24.27 -1.14 -0.01
C LEU A 74 -25.00 -1.01 -1.35
N ARG A 75 -24.32 -0.54 -2.40
CA ARG A 75 -24.89 -0.46 -3.76
C ARG A 75 -25.21 -1.85 -4.32
N ALA A 76 -24.33 -2.83 -4.13
CA ALA A 76 -24.55 -4.19 -4.58
C ALA A 76 -25.76 -4.86 -3.88
N LEU A 77 -25.94 -4.63 -2.59
CA LEU A 77 -27.11 -5.10 -1.83
C LEU A 77 -28.42 -4.49 -2.34
N ARG A 78 -28.43 -3.16 -2.57
CA ARG A 78 -29.61 -2.47 -3.11
C ARG A 78 -29.95 -2.90 -4.54
N GLY A 79 -28.97 -3.21 -5.38
CA GLY A 79 -29.18 -3.71 -6.75
C GLY A 79 -29.62 -5.17 -6.85
N ARG A 80 -29.39 -6.00 -5.81
CA ARG A 80 -29.85 -7.39 -5.74
C ARG A 80 -31.28 -7.56 -5.20
N SER A 81 -31.89 -6.48 -4.71
CA SER A 81 -33.20 -6.48 -4.06
C SER A 81 -34.36 -6.14 -5.02
N GLY A 82 -34.15 -6.23 -6.34
CA GLY A 82 -35.11 -5.88 -7.39
C GLY A 82 -35.35 -7.02 -8.36
#